data_AF-A0A7V8Z2X9-F1
#
_entry.id   AF-A0A7V8Z2X9-F1
#
_cell.length_a   1.000
_cell.length_b   1.000
_cell.length_c   1.000
_cell.angle_alpha   90.00
_cell.angle_beta   90.00
_cell.angle_gamma   90.00
#
_symmetry.space_group_name_H-M   'P 1'
#
loop_
_entity.id
_entity.type
_entity.pdbx_description
1 polymer ?
#
loop_
_entity_poly.entity_id
_entity_poly.type
_entity_poly.pdbx_seq_one_letter_code
_entity_poly.pdbx_strand_id
1 'polypeptide(L)' 'MATDHVLELGYWDRKRIHNLKYYTWVEQQGKTAAELDAQWHDPDYWTSIQAQVDPIDRLIDRFNQMVANA' A
#
# COMPACT_ATOMS: atom_id res chain seq x y z
N MET A 1 11.63 10.84 -23.56
CA MET A 1 11.62 9.60 -22.76
C MET A 1 11.12 8.50 -23.66
N ALA A 2 11.90 7.42 -23.86
CA ALA A 2 11.51 6.30 -24.71
C ALA A 2 10.68 5.31 -23.88
N THR A 3 9.47 5.01 -24.35
CA THR A 3 8.53 4.07 -23.72
C THR A 3 8.72 2.63 -24.21
N ASP A 4 9.73 2.37 -25.03
CA ASP A 4 9.97 1.09 -25.71
C ASP A 4 10.19 -0.10 -24.75
N HIS A 5 10.53 0.18 -23.49
CA HIS A 5 10.71 -0.82 -22.43
C HIS A 5 9.57 -0.84 -21.39
N VAL A 6 8.51 -0.07 -21.63
CA VAL A 6 7.35 0.03 -20.74
C VAL A 6 6.17 -0.67 -21.39
N LEU A 7 5.48 -1.51 -20.62
CA LEU A 7 4.23 -2.13 -21.04
C LEU A 7 3.06 -1.28 -20.55
N GLU A 8 2.25 -0.75 -21.47
CA GLU A 8 0.96 -0.16 -21.11
C GLU A 8 -0.01 -1.28 -20.72
N LEU A 9 -0.62 -1.15 -19.53
CA LEU A 9 -1.44 -2.21 -18.96
C LEU A 9 -2.93 -1.97 -19.21
N GLY A 10 -3.59 -2.97 -19.80
CA GLY A 10 -5.05 -3.04 -19.84
C GLY A 10 -5.64 -3.41 -18.48
N TYR A 11 -6.98 -3.43 -18.39
CA TYR A 11 -7.67 -3.83 -17.16
C TYR A 11 -7.27 -5.23 -16.68
N TRP A 12 -7.23 -6.20 -17.60
CA TRP A 12 -6.90 -7.59 -17.27
C TRP A 12 -5.44 -7.78 -16.87
N ASP A 13 -4.51 -7.01 -17.46
CA ASP A 13 -3.10 -7.04 -17.07
C ASP A 13 -2.92 -6.50 -15.65
N ARG A 14 -3.58 -5.39 -15.32
CA ARG A 14 -3.60 -4.84 -13.96
C ARG A 14 -4.19 -5.83 -12.97
N LYS A 15 -5.28 -6.52 -13.33
CA LYS A 15 -5.93 -7.52 -12.47
C LYS A 15 -5.03 -8.74 -12.24
N ARG A 16 -4.33 -9.20 -13.28
CA ARG A 16 -3.34 -10.27 -13.16
C ARG A 16 -2.22 -9.89 -12.19
N ILE A 17 -1.66 -8.69 -12.32
CA ILE A 17 -0.61 -8.20 -11.41
C ILE A 17 -1.14 -8.07 -9.98
N HIS A 18 -2.36 -7.56 -9.80
CA HIS A 18 -3.00 -7.48 -8.50
C HIS A 18 -3.10 -8.85 -7.82
N ASN A 19 -3.51 -9.88 -8.55
CA ASN A 19 -3.61 -11.25 -8.02
C ASN A 19 -2.26 -11.83 -7.58
N LEU A 20 -1.13 -11.37 -8.13
CA LEU A 20 0.21 -11.82 -7.69
C LEU A 20 0.49 -11.45 -6.23
N LYS A 21 -0.18 -10.42 -5.69
CA LYS A 21 -0.07 -10.03 -4.29
C LYS A 21 -0.57 -11.09 -3.33
N TYR A 22 -1.37 -12.06 -3.75
CA TYR A 22 -1.82 -13.13 -2.86
C TYR A 22 -0.63 -13.84 -2.18
N TYR A 23 0.41 -14.17 -2.95
CA TYR A 23 1.61 -14.82 -2.44
C TYR A 23 2.34 -13.94 -1.40
N THR A 24 2.63 -12.70 -1.75
CA THR A 24 3.48 -11.84 -0.91
C THR A 24 2.72 -11.16 0.23
N TRP A 25 1.45 -10.80 0.03
CA TRP A 25 0.63 -10.06 0.99
C TRP A 25 -0.09 -11.00 1.95
N VAL A 26 -0.75 -12.03 1.42
CA VAL A 26 -1.55 -12.96 2.23
C VAL A 26 -0.65 -14.02 2.84
N GLU A 27 0.06 -14.80 2.02
CA GLU A 27 0.82 -15.95 2.53
C GLU A 27 2.08 -15.52 3.29
N GLN A 28 2.88 -14.60 2.75
CA GLN A 28 4.15 -14.21 3.39
C GLN A 28 3.96 -13.17 4.51
N GLN A 29 3.11 -12.15 4.32
CA GLN A 29 2.92 -11.07 5.30
C GLN A 29 1.75 -11.33 6.28
N GLY A 30 0.98 -12.41 6.09
CA GLY A 30 -0.12 -12.79 6.99
C GLY A 30 -1.32 -11.85 6.93
N LYS A 31 -1.48 -11.07 5.87
CA LYS A 31 -2.65 -10.20 5.66
C LYS A 31 -3.85 -11.01 5.21
N THR A 32 -5.05 -10.43 5.28
CA THR A 32 -6.26 -11.16 4.88
C THR A 32 -6.52 -11.07 3.38
N ALA A 33 -7.10 -12.11 2.80
CA ALA A 33 -7.54 -12.07 1.40
C ALA A 33 -8.63 -11.01 1.17
N ALA A 34 -9.47 -10.72 2.17
CA ALA A 34 -10.47 -9.66 2.11
C ALA A 34 -9.83 -8.27 2.02
N GLU A 35 -8.74 -8.02 2.74
CA GLU A 35 -7.96 -6.79 2.63
C GLU A 35 -7.31 -6.65 1.26
N LEU A 36 -6.80 -7.75 0.68
CA LEU A 36 -6.29 -7.74 -0.68
C LEU A 36 -7.40 -7.40 -1.69
N ASP A 37 -8.59 -7.97 -1.56
CA ASP A 37 -9.72 -7.67 -2.44
C ASP A 37 -10.18 -6.20 -2.31
N ALA A 38 -10.17 -5.65 -1.09
CA ALA A 38 -10.47 -4.24 -0.83
C ALA A 38 -9.51 -3.30 -1.59
N GLN A 39 -8.23 -3.63 -1.72
CA GLN A 39 -7.28 -2.84 -2.53
C GLN A 39 -7.71 -2.66 -4.00
N TRP A 40 -8.59 -3.52 -4.52
CA TRP A 40 -9.10 -3.45 -5.89
C TRP A 40 -10.50 -2.83 -5.98
N HIS A 41 -11.39 -3.15 -5.04
CA HIS A 41 -12.80 -2.75 -5.12
C HIS A 41 -13.15 -1.50 -4.31
N ASP A 42 -12.39 -1.21 -3.25
CA ASP A 42 -12.63 -0.03 -2.42
C ASP A 42 -11.84 1.16 -3.00
N PRO A 43 -12.52 2.18 -3.57
CA PRO A 43 -11.85 3.33 -4.16
C PRO A 43 -11.10 4.17 -3.13
N ASP A 44 -11.48 4.08 -1.85
CA ASP A 44 -10.91 4.87 -0.76
C ASP A 44 -9.79 4.13 -0.01
N TYR A 45 -9.53 2.85 -0.34
CA TYR A 45 -8.52 2.05 0.36
C TYR A 45 -7.15 2.75 0.38
N TRP A 46 -6.68 3.21 -0.78
CA TRP A 46 -5.36 3.85 -0.87
C TRP A 46 -5.35 5.30 -0.37
N THR A 47 -6.42 6.05 -0.59
CA THR A 47 -6.51 7.46 -0.13
C THR A 47 -6.59 7.52 1.39
N SER A 48 -7.27 6.57 2.03
CA SER A 48 -7.31 6.46 3.50
C SER A 48 -5.96 6.13 4.13
N ILE A 49 -5.10 5.36 3.44
CA ILE A 49 -3.72 5.12 3.88
C ILE A 49 -2.89 6.40 3.75
N GLN A 50 -3.00 7.12 2.63
CA GLN A 50 -2.29 8.38 2.43
C GLN A 50 -2.70 9.45 3.46
N ALA A 51 -3.95 9.47 3.89
CA ALA A 51 -4.44 10.39 4.92
C ALA A 51 -3.79 10.17 6.31
N GLN A 52 -3.07 9.07 6.52
CA GLN A 52 -2.38 8.78 7.78
C GLN A 52 -1.00 9.42 7.90
N VAL A 53 -0.48 10.06 6.85
CA VAL A 53 0.85 10.69 6.85
C VAL A 53 0.99 11.73 7.98
N ASP A 54 0.15 12.77 8.01
CA ASP A 54 0.28 13.82 9.04
C ASP A 54 0.08 13.29 10.48
N PRO A 55 -0.88 12.37 10.77
CA PRO A 55 -0.94 11.70 12.06
C PRO A 55 0.34 10.95 12.45
N ILE A 56 0.95 10.20 11.51
CA ILE A 56 2.17 9.44 11.76
C ILE A 56 3.33 10.40 12.04
N ASP A 57 3.46 11.49 11.29
CA ASP A 57 4.51 12.49 11.52
C ASP A 57 4.43 13.07 12.94
N ARG A 58 3.22 13.42 13.41
CA ARG A 58 3.03 13.86 14.80
C ARG A 58 3.42 12.81 15.84
N LEU A 59 3.18 11.54 15.56
CA LEU A 59 3.58 10.44 16.43
C LEU A 59 5.11 10.27 16.46
N ILE A 60 5.77 10.43 15.31
CA ILE A 60 7.24 10.38 15.20
C ILE A 60 7.86 11.53 16.00
N ASP A 61 7.36 12.76 15.86
CA ASP A 61 7.87 13.92 16.61
C ASP A 61 7.76 13.70 18.12
N ARG A 62 6.60 13.22 18.58
CA ARG A 62 6.37 12.90 19.99
C ARG A 62 7.32 11.81 20.48
N PHE A 63 7.50 10.75 19.71
CA PHE A 63 8.41 9.67 20.05
C PHE A 63 9.86 10.18 20.19
N ASN A 64 10.31 11.00 19.24
CA ASN A 64 11.66 11.58 19.27
C ASN A 64 11.87 12.48 20.49
N GLN A 65 10.87 13.28 20.86
CA GLN A 65 10.92 14.08 22.10
C GLN A 65 11.00 13.20 23.36
N MET A 66 10.32 12.05 23.39
CA MET A 66 10.39 11.13 24.53
C MET A 66 11.78 10.50 24.67
N VAL A 67 12.39 10.07 23.56
CA VAL A 67 13.72 9.44 23.57
C VAL A 67 14.82 10.46 23.83
N ALA A 68 14.70 11.70 23.36
CA ALA A 68 15.70 12.75 23.60
C ALA A 68 15.73 13.27 25.05
N ASN A 69 14.61 13.13 25.78
CA ASN A 69 14.48 13.56 27.17
C ASN A 69 14.70 12.40 28.18
N ALA A 70 15.05 11.20 27.70
CA ALA A 70 15.37 10.02 28.50
C ALA A 70 16.89 9.82 28.57
#